data_AF-A0A098T4K4-F1
#
_entry.id   AF-A0A098T4K4-F1
#
_cell.length_a   1.000
_cell.length_b   1.000
_cell.length_c   1.000
_cell.angle_alpha   90.00
_cell.angle_beta   90.00
_cell.angle_gamma   90.00
#
_symmetry.space_group_name_H-M   'P 1'
#
loop_
_entity.id
_entity.type
_entity.pdbx_description
1 polymer ?
#
loop_
_entity_poly.entity_id
_entity_poly.type
_entity_poly.pdbx_seq_one_letter_code
_entity_poly.pdbx_strand_id
1 'polypeptide(L)'
;MTRSLSVDLRGRVIAAIENGVSTREAARRFRVGISTAGSWYRRYRETGEVEARKQGQPSRSKLDPHVDYIVGLIEATPDITLAEIGEHLVAERGMRAAPSTVWLLLDRRGITFKKRRRMPPNSSVPMSCAAA
;
A
#
# COMPACT_ATOMS: atom_id res chain seq x y z
N MET A 1 1.11 -0.24 19.30
CA MET A 1 2.22 0.15 18.39
C MET A 1 2.98 1.31 19.04
N THR A 2 4.31 1.24 19.09
CA THR A 2 5.15 2.33 19.58
C THR A 2 5.34 3.39 18.50
N ARG A 3 4.88 4.61 18.75
CA ARG A 3 5.04 5.73 17.82
C ARG A 3 6.51 6.13 17.75
N SER A 4 7.00 6.40 16.55
CA SER A 4 8.36 6.94 16.40
C SER A 4 8.44 8.36 16.99
N LEU A 5 9.60 8.71 17.55
CA LEU A 5 9.87 10.09 17.99
C LEU A 5 9.85 11.05 16.79
N SER A 6 9.52 12.33 17.05
CA SER A 6 9.37 13.34 15.99
C SER A 6 10.65 13.58 15.21
N VAL A 7 10.50 13.98 13.95
CA VAL A 7 11.60 14.35 13.05
C VAL A 7 12.39 15.52 13.60
N ASP A 8 11.69 16.56 14.09
CA ASP A 8 12.32 17.73 14.70
C ASP A 8 13.28 17.33 15.84
N LEU A 9 12.84 16.44 16.73
CA LEU A 9 13.68 15.95 17.82
C LEU A 9 14.91 15.21 17.29
N ARG A 10 14.76 14.38 16.25
CA ARG A 10 15.90 13.70 15.62
C ARG A 10 16.88 14.70 15.03
N GLY A 11 16.39 15.66 14.26
CA GLY A 11 17.19 16.69 13.61
C GLY A 11 18.00 17.49 14.63
N ARG A 12 17.38 17.91 15.73
CA ARG A 12 18.08 18.66 16.80
C ARG A 12 19.15 17.83 17.50
N VAL A 13 18.90 16.54 17.74
CA VAL A 13 19.90 15.63 18.31
C VAL A 13 21.07 15.43 17.35
N ILE A 14 20.79 15.19 16.06
CA ILE A 14 21.79 15.01 15.02
C ILE A 14 22.65 16.27 14.88
N ALA A 15 22.02 17.44 14.74
CA ALA A 15 22.72 18.72 14.62
C ALA A 15 23.60 19.01 15.84
N ALA A 16 23.14 18.69 17.06
CA ALA A 16 23.98 18.87 18.25
C ALA A 16 25.24 17.99 18.20
N ILE A 17 25.11 16.73 17.76
CA ILE A 17 26.24 15.81 17.66
C ILE A 17 27.19 16.21 16.53
N GLU A 18 26.66 16.66 15.40
CA GLU A 18 27.43 17.20 14.27
C GLU A 18 28.23 18.45 14.66
N ASN A 19 27.66 19.31 15.52
CA ASN A 19 28.33 20.48 16.10
C ASN A 19 29.33 20.14 17.23
N GLY A 20 29.69 18.86 17.40
CA GLY A 20 30.75 18.42 18.32
C GLY A 20 30.29 18.04 19.73
N VAL A 21 28.98 18.03 20.01
CA VAL A 21 28.47 17.52 21.30
C VAL A 21 28.57 16.00 21.33
N SER A 22 29.08 15.43 22.42
CA SER A 22 29.12 13.97 22.56
C SER A 22 27.71 13.35 22.53
N THR A 23 27.57 12.14 21.99
CA THR A 23 26.28 11.42 21.94
C THR A 23 25.61 11.31 23.30
N ARG A 24 26.39 11.08 24.37
CA ARG A 24 25.88 10.97 25.75
C ARG A 24 25.32 12.30 26.23
N GLU A 25 26.01 13.40 25.95
CA GLU A 25 25.57 14.74 26.35
C GLU A 25 24.35 15.19 25.55
N ALA A 26 24.31 14.92 24.24
CA ALA A 26 23.13 15.17 23.42
C ALA A 26 21.91 14.37 23.92
N ALA A 27 22.09 13.08 24.24
CA ALA A 27 21.04 12.24 24.79
C ALA A 27 20.48 12.80 26.11
N ARG A 28 21.35 13.26 27.00
CA ARG A 28 20.97 13.93 28.27
C ARG A 28 20.20 15.23 28.01
N ARG A 29 20.71 16.09 27.13
CA ARG A 29 20.11 17.41 26.78
C ARG A 29 18.71 17.26 26.20
N PHE A 30 18.50 16.26 25.34
CA PHE A 30 17.23 16.04 24.64
C PHE A 30 16.33 14.97 25.29
N ARG A 31 16.74 14.44 26.45
CA ARG A 31 16.00 13.40 27.21
C ARG A 31 15.64 12.18 26.37
N VAL A 32 16.59 11.72 25.55
CA VAL A 32 16.48 10.49 24.74
C VAL A 32 17.48 9.44 25.21
N GLY A 33 17.27 8.18 24.87
CA GLY A 33 18.24 7.11 25.17
C GLY A 33 19.57 7.34 24.43
N ILE A 34 20.69 7.06 25.10
CA ILE A 34 22.04 7.21 24.52
C ILE A 34 22.18 6.35 23.24
N SER A 35 21.70 5.11 23.28
CA SER A 35 21.68 4.20 22.13
C SER A 35 20.83 4.74 20.98
N THR A 36 19.69 5.38 21.29
CA THR A 36 18.81 6.01 20.30
C THR A 36 19.51 7.18 19.61
N ALA A 37 20.09 8.12 20.38
CA ALA A 37 20.83 9.26 19.83
C ALA A 37 21.99 8.80 18.93
N GLY A 38 22.77 7.81 19.38
CA GLY A 38 23.87 7.25 18.60
C GLY A 38 23.40 6.54 17.32
N SER A 39 22.27 5.84 17.38
CA SER A 39 21.70 5.17 16.20
C SER A 39 21.20 6.17 15.15
N TRP A 40 20.60 7.28 15.59
CA TRP A 40 20.17 8.36 14.68
C TRP A 40 21.38 9.01 14.00
N TYR A 41 22.41 9.37 14.77
CA TYR A 41 23.61 10.00 14.20
C TYR A 41 24.36 9.06 13.25
N ARG A 42 24.50 7.78 13.60
CA ARG A 42 25.12 6.79 12.70
C ARG A 42 24.38 6.71 11.35
N ARG A 43 23.05 6.59 11.39
CA ARG A 43 22.24 6.54 10.18
C ARG A 43 22.35 7.82 9.35
N TYR A 44 22.33 8.97 10.01
CA TYR A 44 22.53 10.25 9.35
C TYR A 44 23.89 10.31 8.63
N ARG A 45 24.97 9.83 9.26
CA ARG A 45 26.28 9.74 8.59
C ARG A 45 26.32 8.79 7.40
N GLU A 46 25.57 7.69 7.45
CA GLU A 46 25.55 6.68 6.38
C GLU A 46 24.69 7.09 5.18
N THR A 47 23.57 7.79 5.42
CA THR A 47 22.51 7.98 4.41
C THR A 47 21.97 9.40 4.29
N GLY A 48 22.30 10.29 5.24
CA GLY A 48 21.68 11.62 5.37
C GLY A 48 20.24 11.58 5.92
N GLU A 49 19.67 10.41 6.21
CA GLU A 49 18.29 10.28 6.67
C GLU A 49 18.13 10.82 8.11
N VAL A 50 17.29 11.85 8.27
CA VAL A 50 16.81 12.36 9.58
C VAL A 50 15.45 11.75 9.94
N GLU A 51 14.72 11.26 8.94
CA GLU A 51 13.37 10.73 9.06
C GLU A 51 13.32 9.34 9.71
N ALA A 52 12.20 9.05 10.39
CA ALA A 52 11.89 7.66 10.71
C ALA A 52 11.53 6.91 9.44
N ARG A 53 12.10 5.71 9.27
CA ARG A 53 11.61 4.78 8.26
C ARG A 53 10.18 4.35 8.58
N LYS A 54 9.43 4.05 7.52
CA LYS A 54 8.07 3.51 7.62
C LYS A 54 8.07 2.31 8.57
N GLN A 55 7.34 2.45 9.68
CA GLN A 55 7.13 1.36 10.63
C GLN A 55 6.06 0.41 10.06
N GLY A 56 6.25 -0.89 10.31
CA GLY A 56 5.31 -1.93 9.88
C GLY A 56 5.79 -2.73 8.67
N GLN A 57 4.98 -3.73 8.29
CA GLN A 57 5.28 -4.58 7.15
C GLN A 57 5.19 -3.77 5.84
N PRO A 58 6.11 -4.00 4.88
CA PRO A 58 5.95 -3.47 3.54
C PRO A 58 4.59 -3.87 2.97
N SER A 59 3.94 -2.94 2.27
CA SER A 59 2.63 -3.16 1.64
C SER A 59 2.76 -3.98 0.36
N ARG A 60 3.42 -5.14 0.43
CA ARG A 60 3.60 -6.06 -0.70
C ARG A 60 2.55 -7.16 -0.65
N SER A 61 1.84 -7.36 -1.75
CA SER A 61 0.96 -8.51 -1.95
C SER A 61 1.75 -9.65 -2.59
N LYS A 62 1.41 -10.89 -2.25
CA LYS A 62 1.92 -12.06 -2.98
C LYS A 62 1.54 -12.04 -4.47
N LEU A 63 0.49 -11.30 -4.81
CA LEU A 63 0.00 -11.15 -6.17
C LEU A 63 0.70 -10.03 -6.96
N ASP A 64 1.59 -9.24 -6.35
CA ASP A 64 2.28 -8.15 -7.06
C ASP A 64 3.03 -8.61 -8.33
N PRO A 65 3.67 -9.80 -8.37
CA PRO A 65 4.28 -10.32 -9.61
C PRO A 65 3.28 -10.78 -10.69
N HIS A 66 2.00 -10.93 -10.35
CA HIS A 66 0.95 -11.44 -11.24
C HIS A 66 -0.05 -10.37 -11.68
N VAL A 67 0.26 -9.09 -11.41
CA VAL A 67 -0.65 -7.97 -11.66
C VAL A 67 -1.00 -7.87 -13.13
N ASP A 68 -0.01 -7.89 -14.02
CA ASP A 68 -0.23 -7.72 -15.45
C ASP A 68 -1.11 -8.84 -16.02
N TYR A 69 -0.95 -10.06 -15.49
CA TYR A 69 -1.81 -11.19 -15.83
C TYR A 69 -3.26 -10.97 -15.35
N ILE A 70 -3.46 -10.52 -14.11
CA ILE A 70 -4.81 -10.25 -13.57
C ILE A 70 -5.48 -9.12 -14.34
N VAL A 71 -4.75 -8.05 -14.68
CA VAL A 71 -5.27 -6.92 -15.46
C VAL A 71 -5.67 -7.39 -16.86
N GLY A 72 -4.81 -8.15 -17.56
CA GLY A 72 -5.13 -8.71 -18.87
C GLY A 72 -6.34 -9.63 -18.85
N LEU A 73 -6.52 -10.41 -17.77
CA LEU A 73 -7.70 -11.26 -17.59
C LEU A 73 -9.00 -10.44 -17.44
N ILE A 74 -8.94 -9.34 -16.69
CA ILE A 74 -10.08 -8.41 -16.53
C ILE A 74 -10.38 -7.69 -17.86
N GLU A 75 -9.36 -7.29 -18.61
CA GLU A 75 -9.54 -6.66 -19.92
C GLU A 75 -10.16 -7.60 -20.95
N ALA A 76 -9.76 -8.88 -20.94
CA ALA A 76 -10.33 -9.91 -21.79
C ALA A 76 -11.78 -10.26 -21.40
N THR A 77 -12.07 -10.30 -20.10
CA THR A 77 -13.39 -10.68 -19.56
C THR A 77 -13.82 -9.68 -18.48
N PRO A 78 -14.49 -8.56 -18.84
CA PRO A 78 -14.81 -7.48 -17.89
C PRO A 78 -15.72 -7.86 -16.73
N ASP A 79 -16.56 -8.89 -16.91
CA ASP A 79 -17.50 -9.39 -15.89
C ASP A 79 -16.93 -10.55 -15.06
N ILE A 80 -15.61 -10.81 -15.16
CA ILE A 80 -14.96 -11.86 -14.38
C ILE A 80 -15.04 -11.57 -12.88
N THR A 81 -15.44 -12.58 -12.12
CA THR A 81 -15.57 -12.50 -10.67
C THR A 81 -14.23 -12.69 -9.97
N LEU A 82 -14.13 -12.22 -8.72
CA LEU A 82 -12.93 -12.40 -7.90
C LEU A 82 -12.58 -13.88 -7.64
N ALA A 83 -13.60 -14.75 -7.62
CA ALA A 83 -13.42 -16.19 -7.43
C ALA A 83 -12.80 -16.82 -8.68
N GLU A 84 -13.34 -16.50 -9.87
CA GLU A 84 -12.80 -16.95 -11.15
C GLU A 84 -11.36 -16.47 -11.36
N ILE A 85 -11.04 -15.21 -11.02
CA ILE A 85 -9.64 -14.73 -11.03
C ILE A 85 -8.76 -15.63 -10.15
N GLY A 86 -9.25 -16.04 -8.98
CA GLY A 86 -8.54 -16.97 -8.09
C GLY A 86 -8.30 -18.34 -8.74
N GLU A 87 -9.28 -18.89 -9.44
CA GLU A 87 -9.16 -20.15 -10.18
C GLU A 87 -8.15 -20.05 -11.33
N HIS A 88 -8.21 -18.98 -12.12
CA HIS A 88 -7.25 -18.68 -13.17
C HIS A 88 -5.82 -18.51 -12.65
N LEU A 89 -5.65 -17.93 -11.45
CA LEU A 89 -4.32 -17.81 -10.82
C LEU A 89 -3.78 -19.17 -10.38
N VAL A 90 -4.64 -20.09 -9.93
CA VAL A 90 -4.23 -21.45 -9.58
C VAL A 90 -3.85 -22.24 -10.84
N ALA A 91 -4.67 -22.18 -11.89
CA ALA A 91 -4.46 -22.92 -13.12
C ALA A 91 -3.19 -22.46 -13.88
N GLU A 92 -3.05 -21.15 -14.11
CA GLU A 92 -1.99 -20.62 -15.00
C GLU A 92 -0.71 -20.23 -14.27
N ARG A 93 -0.81 -19.91 -12.97
CA ARG A 93 0.31 -19.37 -12.18
C ARG A 93 0.65 -20.19 -10.93
N GLY A 94 -0.10 -21.27 -10.65
CA GLY A 94 0.09 -22.09 -9.46
C GLY A 94 -0.15 -21.33 -8.15
N MET A 95 -0.80 -20.17 -8.19
CA MET A 95 -0.92 -19.27 -7.04
C MET A 95 -2.34 -19.29 -6.47
N ARG A 96 -2.48 -19.80 -5.25
CA ARG A 96 -3.73 -19.71 -4.50
C ARG A 96 -3.89 -18.33 -3.87
N ALA A 97 -5.00 -17.67 -4.17
CA ALA A 97 -5.39 -16.41 -3.55
C ALA A 97 -6.86 -16.46 -3.13
N ALA A 98 -7.16 -15.98 -1.92
CA ALA A 98 -8.53 -15.75 -1.51
C ALA A 98 -9.12 -14.55 -2.28
N PRO A 99 -10.44 -14.50 -2.51
CA PRO A 99 -11.10 -13.36 -3.17
C PRO A 99 -10.77 -12.00 -2.53
N SER A 100 -10.61 -11.95 -1.21
CA SER A 100 -10.20 -10.74 -0.48
C SER A 100 -8.79 -10.25 -0.86
N THR A 101 -7.85 -11.16 -1.11
CA THR A 101 -6.49 -10.81 -1.55
C THR A 101 -6.50 -10.21 -2.96
N VAL A 102 -7.34 -10.77 -3.84
CA VAL A 102 -7.54 -10.23 -5.20
C VAL A 102 -8.19 -8.84 -5.10
N TRP A 103 -9.24 -8.69 -4.30
CA TRP A 103 -9.89 -7.39 -4.09
C TRP A 103 -8.93 -6.32 -3.55
N LEU A 104 -8.15 -6.63 -2.51
CA LEU A 104 -7.15 -5.70 -1.94
C LEU A 104 -6.09 -5.27 -2.96
N LEU A 105 -5.73 -6.16 -3.90
CA LEU A 105 -4.80 -5.86 -4.98
C LEU A 105 -5.40 -4.83 -5.97
N LEU A 106 -6.67 -5.03 -6.35
CA LEU A 106 -7.41 -4.17 -7.27
C LEU A 106 -7.72 -2.81 -6.64
N ASP A 107 -8.20 -2.80 -5.40
CA ASP A 107 -8.50 -1.59 -4.62
C ASP A 107 -7.26 -0.69 -4.49
N ARG A 108 -6.11 -1.27 -4.13
CA ARG A 108 -4.83 -0.53 -4.05
C ARG A 108 -4.41 0.09 -5.39
N ARG A 109 -4.84 -0.45 -6.52
CA ARG A 109 -4.54 0.04 -7.88
C ARG A 109 -5.65 0.92 -8.45
N GLY A 110 -6.71 1.19 -7.68
CA GLY A 110 -7.85 2.00 -8.13
C GLY A 110 -8.70 1.32 -9.20
N ILE A 111 -8.57 0.00 -9.38
CA ILE A 111 -9.40 -0.75 -10.33
C ILE A 111 -10.75 -0.96 -9.68
N THR A 112 -11.76 -0.26 -10.19
CA THR A 112 -13.12 -0.31 -9.66
C THR A 112 -14.08 -0.82 -10.72
N PHE A 113 -15.04 -1.65 -10.32
CA PHE A 113 -16.13 -2.05 -11.19
C PHE A 113 -17.05 -0.85 -11.44
N LYS A 114 -17.21 -0.45 -12.70
CA LYS A 114 -18.08 0.67 -13.06
C LYS A 114 -19.54 0.26 -12.87
N LYS A 115 -20.14 0.71 -11.77
CA LYS A 115 -21.59 0.56 -11.54
C LYS A 115 -22.36 1.54 -12.43
N ARG A 116 -23.05 1.05 -13.46
CA ARG A 116 -24.10 1.83 -14.13
C ARG A 116 -25.39 1.70 -13.32
N ARG A 117 -25.96 2.84 -12.89
CA ARG A 117 -27.30 2.85 -12.27
C ARG A 117 -28.28 2.30 -13.31
N ARG A 118 -29.08 1.30 -12.95
CA ARG A 118 -30.22 0.89 -13.78
C ARG A 118 -31.14 2.11 -13.88
N MET A 119 -31.31 2.64 -15.09
CA MET A 119 -32.37 3.60 -15.35
C MET A 119 -33.66 2.83 -15.63
N PRO A 120 -34.81 3.30 -15.14
CA PRO A 120 -36.11 2.74 -15.53
C PRO A 120 -36.23 2.75 -17.06
N PRO A 121 -36.88 1.74 -17.67
CA PRO A 121 -37.23 1.79 -19.08
C PRO A 121 -38.02 3.07 -19.36
N ASN A 122 -37.69 3.77 -20.45
CA ASN A 122 -38.42 4.95 -20.86
C ASN A 122 -39.86 4.54 -21.21
N SER A 123 -40.85 5.12 -20.53
CA SER A 123 -42.28 4.82 -20.71
C SER A 123 -42.83 5.25 -22.07
N SER A 124 -42.06 5.99 -22.87
CA SER A 124 -42.50 6.52 -24.15
C SER A 124 -42.17 5.64 -25.37
N VAL A 125 -41.62 4.43 -25.18
CA VAL A 125 -41.34 3.51 -26.29
C VAL A 125 -42.45 2.46 -26.36
N PRO A 126 -43.24 2.38 -27.44
CA PRO A 126 -44.24 1.32 -27.59
C PRO A 126 -43.55 -0.04 -27.61
N MET A 127 -43.93 -0.94 -26.70
CA MET A 127 -43.55 -2.35 -26.84
C MET A 127 -44.23 -2.89 -28.10
N SER A 128 -43.47 -3.13 -29.15
CA SER A 128 -43.96 -3.93 -30.28
C SER A 128 -44.19 -5.36 -29.78
N CYS A 129 -45.44 -5.65 -29.40
CA CYS A 129 -45.89 -7.01 -29.17
C CYS A 129 -45.79 -7.81 -30.48
N ALA A 130 -45.22 -9.01 -30.36
CA ALA A 130 -45.08 -9.99 -31.42
C ALA A 130 -46.45 -10.35 -32.05
N ALA A 131 -46.48 -10.42 -33.39
CA ALA A 131 -47.52 -11.11 -34.12
C ALA A 131 -47.11 -12.58 -34.31
N ALA A 132 -48.07 -13.47 -34.06
CA ALA A 132 -47.99 -14.93 -34.17
C ALA A 132 -47.98 -15.41 -35.62
#